data_AF-A0A7W1CSD8-F1
#
_entry.id   AF-A0A7W1CSD8-F1
#
_cell.length_a   1.000
_cell.length_b   1.000
_cell.length_c   1.000
_cell.angle_alpha   90.00
_cell.angle_beta   90.00
_cell.angle_gamma   90.00
#
_symmetry.space_group_name_H-M   'P 1'
#
loop_
_entity.id
_entity.type
_entity.pdbx_description
1 polymer ?
#
loop_
_entity_poly.entity_id
_entity_poly.type
_entity_poly.pdbx_seq_one_letter_code
_entity_poly.pdbx_strand_id
1 'polypeptide(L)'
;MTRRMPDLFLHLGGTHVHHLNYGIFLLAAVGAILVFGQGPSGRLRQICAFLYGFGMALTFDEFGMWLHLGGGYWQRASFDAVIVLLSLFGVLAFAPSFRRMRSYHWVTGVVALAAVVVFYGLLFKSVKYVGQRVGPRLQEMEKRGPR
;
A
#
# COMPACT_ATOMS: atom_id res chain seq x y z
N MET A 1 -8.02 35.48 4.66
CA MET A 1 -8.83 34.42 4.01
C MET A 1 -7.96 33.21 3.78
N THR A 2 -7.81 32.35 4.79
CA THR A 2 -7.08 31.08 4.66
C THR A 2 -8.01 30.06 4.01
N ARG A 3 -7.59 29.52 2.85
CA ARG A 3 -8.24 28.37 2.21
C ARG A 3 -8.32 27.24 3.23
N ARG A 4 -9.46 27.05 3.90
CA ARG A 4 -9.72 25.84 4.70
C ARG A 4 -9.76 24.69 3.70
N MET A 5 -8.74 23.85 3.72
CA MET A 5 -8.82 22.58 3.02
C MET A 5 -10.08 21.87 3.51
N PRO A 6 -10.90 21.29 2.61
CA PRO A 6 -12.06 20.54 3.03
C PRO A 6 -11.61 19.46 4.00
N ASP A 7 -12.30 19.40 5.13
CA ASP A 7 -12.06 18.37 6.13
C ASP A 7 -12.55 17.05 5.55
N LEU A 8 -11.61 16.19 5.13
CA LEU A 8 -11.90 14.86 4.59
C LEU A 8 -12.11 13.84 5.71
N PHE A 9 -12.01 14.27 6.98
CA PHE A 9 -12.21 13.42 8.14
C PHE A 9 -13.69 13.22 8.42
N LEU A 10 -14.14 11.96 8.34
CA LEU A 10 -15.53 11.61 8.62
C LEU A 10 -15.67 11.25 10.09
N HIS A 11 -16.44 12.06 10.82
CA HIS A 11 -16.74 11.85 12.21
C HIS A 11 -18.20 11.40 12.36
N LEU A 12 -18.41 10.17 12.82
CA LEU A 12 -19.74 9.62 13.11
C LEU A 12 -19.86 9.39 14.62
N GLY A 13 -20.74 10.16 15.28
CA GLY A 13 -21.04 9.98 16.71
C GLY A 13 -19.80 10.08 17.63
N GLY A 14 -18.82 10.92 17.27
CA GLY A 14 -17.55 11.05 18.01
C GLY A 14 -16.47 10.03 17.61
N THR A 15 -16.75 9.11 16.68
CA THR A 15 -15.77 8.18 16.12
C THR A 15 -15.18 8.75 14.83
N HIS A 16 -13.85 8.89 14.80
CA HIS A 16 -13.12 9.24 13.60
C HIS A 16 -12.99 8.03 12.68
N VAL A 17 -13.61 8.09 11.50
CA VAL A 17 -13.52 7.04 10.49
C VAL A 17 -12.32 7.31 9.61
N HIS A 18 -11.33 6.44 9.75
CA HIS A 18 -10.13 6.44 8.93
C HIS A 18 -10.46 6.23 7.45
N HIS A 19 -9.81 6.98 6.56
CA HIS A 19 -10.03 6.88 5.12
C HIS A 19 -9.64 5.52 4.54
N LEU A 20 -8.87 4.73 5.28
CA LEU A 20 -8.60 3.32 4.97
C LEU A 20 -9.88 2.52 4.72
N ASN A 21 -10.99 2.89 5.38
CA ASN A 21 -12.28 2.24 5.22
C ASN A 21 -12.86 2.49 3.83
N TYR A 22 -12.64 3.68 3.25
CA TYR A 22 -13.05 3.98 1.88
C TYR A 22 -12.32 3.08 0.89
N GLY A 23 -11.04 2.82 1.13
CA GLY A 23 -10.27 1.84 0.36
C GLY A 23 -10.87 0.43 0.45
N ILE A 24 -11.26 -0.03 1.64
CA ILE A 24 -11.89 -1.35 1.83
C ILE A 24 -13.21 -1.44 1.04
N PHE A 25 -14.08 -0.44 1.16
CA PHE A 25 -15.36 -0.43 0.43
C PHE A 25 -15.14 -0.39 -1.08
N LEU A 26 -14.16 0.39 -1.56
CA LEU A 26 -13.80 0.43 -2.97
C LEU A 26 -13.30 -0.94 -3.45
N LEU A 27 -12.43 -1.60 -2.69
CA LEU A 27 -11.92 -2.94 -3.00
C LEU A 27 -13.05 -3.98 -3.01
N ALA A 28 -13.95 -3.94 -2.04
CA ALA A 28 -15.11 -4.83 -1.99
C ALA A 28 -16.04 -4.63 -3.20
N ALA A 29 -16.29 -3.38 -3.59
CA ALA A 29 -17.10 -3.05 -4.76
C ALA A 29 -16.44 -3.53 -6.06
N VAL A 30 -15.15 -3.25 -6.25
CA VAL A 30 -14.40 -3.74 -7.42
C VAL A 30 -14.37 -5.26 -7.46
N GLY A 31 -14.13 -5.91 -6.32
CA GLY A 31 -14.18 -7.36 -6.19
C GLY A 31 -15.54 -7.93 -6.56
N ALA A 32 -16.63 -7.33 -6.07
CA ALA A 32 -17.99 -7.73 -6.42
C ALA A 32 -18.26 -7.60 -7.92
N ILE A 33 -17.85 -6.50 -8.56
CA ILE A 33 -18.00 -6.31 -10.01
C ILE A 33 -17.24 -7.39 -10.79
N LEU A 34 -16.02 -7.73 -10.36
CA LEU A 34 -15.18 -8.71 -11.07
C LEU A 34 -15.64 -10.15 -10.84
N VAL A 35 -16.19 -10.47 -9.67
CA VAL A 35 -16.66 -11.82 -9.31
C VAL A 35 -18.05 -12.11 -9.87
N PHE A 36 -18.99 -11.17 -9.73
CA PHE A 36 -20.39 -11.36 -10.13
C PHE A 36 -20.68 -10.83 -11.54
N GLY A 37 -19.79 -10.01 -12.11
CA GLY A 37 -19.93 -9.51 -13.48
C GLY A 37 -19.76 -10.62 -14.51
N GLN A 38 -20.79 -10.85 -15.32
CA GLN A 38 -20.72 -11.79 -16.44
C GLN A 38 -19.91 -11.17 -17.59
N GLY A 39 -18.69 -11.69 -17.81
CA GLY A 39 -17.84 -11.29 -18.95
C GLY A 39 -17.58 -9.78 -19.03
N PRO A 40 -17.02 -9.14 -17.98
CA PRO A 40 -16.81 -7.70 -17.97
C PRO A 40 -15.96 -7.28 -19.17
N SER A 41 -16.42 -6.24 -19.87
CA SER A 41 -15.75 -5.70 -21.06
C SER A 41 -14.30 -5.30 -20.75
N GLY A 42 -13.44 -5.26 -21.78
CA GLY A 42 -12.04 -4.86 -21.60
C GLY A 42 -11.89 -3.49 -20.93
N ARG A 43 -12.76 -2.54 -21.27
CA ARG A 43 -12.80 -1.20 -20.65
C ARG A 43 -13.17 -1.26 -19.16
N LEU A 44 -14.17 -2.06 -18.80
CA LEU A 44 -14.58 -2.22 -17.41
C LEU A 44 -13.45 -2.86 -16.59
N ARG A 45 -12.75 -3.86 -17.13
CA ARG A 45 -11.59 -4.48 -16.46
C ARG A 45 -10.46 -3.48 -16.21
N GLN A 46 -10.19 -2.58 -17.16
CA GLN A 46 -9.18 -1.53 -16.98
C GLN A 46 -9.57 -0.55 -15.88
N ILE A 47 -10.84 -0.12 -15.84
CA ILE A 47 -11.35 0.75 -14.78
C ILE A 47 -11.26 0.04 -13.43
N CYS A 48 -11.69 -1.21 -13.35
CA CYS A 48 -11.57 -2.02 -12.14
C CYS A 48 -10.12 -2.16 -11.67
N ALA A 49 -9.16 -2.39 -12.58
CA ALA A 49 -7.74 -2.47 -12.24
C ALA A 49 -7.21 -1.14 -11.67
N PHE A 50 -7.60 -0.01 -12.26
CA PHE A 50 -7.24 1.32 -11.76
C PHE A 50 -7.83 1.58 -10.37
N LEU A 51 -9.13 1.35 -10.20
CA LEU A 51 -9.82 1.52 -8.92
C LEU A 51 -9.31 0.56 -7.84
N TYR A 52 -8.94 -0.68 -8.22
CA TYR A 52 -8.31 -1.64 -7.33
C TYR A 52 -6.99 -1.09 -6.79
N GLY A 53 -6.12 -0.57 -7.66
CA GLY A 53 -4.86 0.05 -7.25
C GLY A 53 -5.08 1.23 -6.29
N PHE A 54 -6.08 2.08 -6.57
CA PHE A 54 -6.44 3.19 -5.70
C PHE A 54 -6.96 2.72 -4.34
N GLY A 55 -7.81 1.70 -4.31
CA GLY A 55 -8.31 1.08 -3.08
C GLY A 55 -7.18 0.48 -2.24
N MET A 56 -6.23 -0.22 -2.88
CA MET A 56 -5.06 -0.76 -2.18
C MET A 56 -4.19 0.36 -1.59
N ALA A 57 -3.97 1.46 -2.32
CA ALA A 57 -3.21 2.60 -1.80
C ALA A 57 -3.90 3.26 -0.58
N LEU A 58 -5.21 3.48 -0.67
CA LEU A 58 -6.00 4.06 0.42
C LEU A 58 -6.07 3.17 1.66
N THR A 59 -6.05 1.85 1.50
CA THR A 59 -6.16 0.93 2.65
C THR A 59 -4.82 0.70 3.33
N PHE A 60 -3.72 0.61 2.57
CA PHE A 60 -2.43 0.18 3.12
C PHE A 60 -1.53 1.32 3.61
N ASP A 61 -1.84 2.59 3.32
CA ASP A 61 -1.10 3.74 3.86
C ASP A 61 -1.22 3.84 5.39
N GLU A 62 -2.36 3.43 5.94
CA GLU A 62 -2.65 3.36 7.36
C GLU A 62 -2.62 1.94 7.94
N PHE A 63 -1.95 1.00 7.25
CA PHE A 63 -1.90 -0.42 7.66
C PHE A 63 -1.42 -0.65 9.09
N GLY A 64 -0.54 0.20 9.64
CA GLY A 64 -0.14 0.11 11.04
C GLY A 64 -1.31 0.18 12.02
N MET A 65 -2.32 1.01 11.74
CA MET A 65 -3.50 1.14 12.60
C MET A 65 -4.43 -0.08 12.56
N TRP A 66 -4.33 -0.93 11.53
CA TRP A 66 -4.99 -2.25 11.55
C TRP A 66 -4.35 -3.20 12.56
N LEU A 67 -3.02 -3.15 12.69
CA LEU A 67 -2.28 -4.04 13.58
C LEU A 67 -2.30 -3.54 15.02
N HIS A 68 -2.21 -2.23 15.23
CA HIS A 68 -2.22 -1.60 16.54
C HIS A 68 -3.20 -0.43 16.53
N LEU A 69 -4.46 -0.72 16.90
CA LEU A 69 -5.46 0.32 17.14
C LEU A 69 -4.94 1.29 18.22
N GLY A 70 -4.87 2.58 17.88
CA GLY A 70 -4.43 3.64 18.79
C GLY A 70 -2.91 3.85 18.88
N GLY A 71 -2.11 3.14 18.08
CA GLY A 71 -0.70 3.50 17.91
C GLY A 71 -0.54 4.77 17.06
N GLY A 72 0.57 5.49 17.24
CA GLY A 72 0.84 6.74 16.53
C GLY A 72 0.82 6.61 15.01
N TYR A 73 0.66 7.73 14.30
CA TYR A 73 0.50 7.78 12.84
C TYR A 73 1.71 7.19 12.09
N TRP A 74 2.91 7.32 12.66
CA TRP A 74 4.18 6.91 12.04
C TRP A 74 4.59 5.47 12.35
N GLN A 75 3.70 4.51 12.09
CA GLN A 75 4.05 3.10 12.26
C GLN A 75 4.89 2.60 11.09
N ARG A 76 6.05 2.00 11.40
CA ARG A 76 6.89 1.32 10.40
C ARG A 76 6.11 0.27 9.59
N ALA A 77 5.14 -0.38 10.23
CA ALA A 77 4.28 -1.37 9.60
C ALA A 77 3.55 -0.84 8.34
N SER A 78 3.09 0.42 8.35
CA SER A 78 2.48 1.04 7.16
C SER A 78 3.49 1.16 6.01
N PHE A 79 4.69 1.65 6.29
CA PHE A 79 5.74 1.77 5.27
C PHE A 79 6.14 0.41 4.71
N ASP A 80 6.33 -0.58 5.58
CA ASP A 80 6.69 -1.94 5.19
C ASP A 80 5.59 -2.53 4.28
N ALA A 81 4.32 -2.33 4.64
CA ALA A 81 3.21 -2.84 3.85
C ALA A 81 3.11 -2.19 2.45
N VAL A 82 3.27 -0.86 2.36
CA VAL A 82 3.29 -0.15 1.07
C VAL A 82 4.48 -0.60 0.21
N ILE A 83 5.67 -0.77 0.79
CA ILE A 83 6.87 -1.22 0.06
C ILE A 83 6.67 -2.64 -0.48
N VAL A 84 6.13 -3.54 0.34
CA VAL A 84 5.83 -4.92 -0.06
C VAL A 84 4.80 -4.93 -1.19
N LEU A 85 3.73 -4.15 -1.05
CA LEU A 85 2.67 -4.06 -2.04
C LEU A 85 3.16 -3.53 -3.39
N LEU A 86 3.90 -2.42 -3.39
CA LEU A 86 4.47 -1.84 -4.61
C LEU A 86 5.48 -2.77 -5.27
N SER A 87 6.29 -3.48 -4.48
CA SER A 87 7.23 -4.48 -5.01
C SER A 87 6.49 -5.65 -5.66
N LEU A 88 5.42 -6.14 -5.04
CA LEU A 88 4.57 -7.19 -5.61
C LEU A 88 3.95 -6.74 -6.94
N PHE A 89 3.38 -5.53 -7.00
CA PHE A 89 2.85 -4.98 -8.25
C PHE A 89 3.92 -4.77 -9.31
N GLY A 90 5.12 -4.30 -8.93
CA GLY A 90 6.25 -4.22 -9.84
C GLY A 90 6.61 -5.58 -10.43
N VAL A 91 6.72 -6.61 -9.60
CA VAL A 91 6.98 -7.97 -10.08
C VAL A 91 5.86 -8.44 -11.00
N LEU A 92 4.58 -8.30 -10.63
CA LEU A 92 3.46 -8.75 -11.45
C LEU A 92 3.35 -7.99 -12.79
N ALA A 93 3.68 -6.71 -12.81
CA ALA A 93 3.62 -5.87 -14.01
C ALA A 93 4.73 -6.20 -15.02
N PHE A 94 5.93 -6.55 -14.54
CA PHE A 94 7.11 -6.78 -15.38
C PHE A 94 7.51 -8.26 -15.50
N ALA A 95 6.87 -9.17 -14.75
CA ALA A 95 7.16 -10.60 -14.83
C ALA A 95 6.79 -11.17 -16.21
N PRO A 96 7.64 -12.04 -16.79
CA PRO A 96 7.31 -12.70 -18.04
C PRO A 96 6.08 -13.59 -17.87
N SER A 97 5.21 -13.61 -18.89
CA SER A 97 4.04 -14.48 -18.89
C SER A 97 4.44 -15.95 -18.74
N PHE A 98 3.88 -16.64 -17.75
CA PHE A 98 4.12 -18.06 -17.46
C PHE A 98 4.02 -18.97 -18.70
N ARG A 99 3.16 -18.62 -19.67
CA ARG A 99 2.94 -19.40 -20.91
C ARG A 99 4.10 -19.33 -21.93
N ARG A 100 5.07 -18.43 -21.76
CA ARG A 100 6.24 -18.26 -22.65
C ARG A 100 7.58 -18.58 -21.98
N MET A 101 7.57 -19.29 -20.84
CA MET A 101 8.79 -19.68 -20.13
C MET A 101 9.64 -20.68 -20.94
N ARG A 102 10.55 -20.16 -21.78
CA ARG A 102 11.73 -20.88 -22.30
C ARG A 102 12.80 -21.05 -21.22
N SER A 103 13.70 -22.02 -21.40
CA SER A 103 14.83 -22.32 -20.50
C SER A 103 15.68 -21.10 -20.09
N TYR A 104 15.85 -20.11 -20.98
CA TYR A 104 16.57 -18.86 -20.67
C TYR A 104 15.88 -17.97 -19.60
N HIS A 105 14.56 -18.10 -19.42
CA HIS A 105 13.81 -17.30 -18.44
C HIS A 105 14.03 -17.74 -16.99
N TRP A 106 14.58 -18.94 -16.78
CA TRP A 106 14.98 -19.37 -15.43
C TRP A 106 16.14 -18.55 -14.92
N VAL A 107 17.12 -18.24 -15.78
CA VAL A 107 18.25 -17.37 -15.41
C VAL A 107 17.73 -15.97 -15.08
N THR A 108 16.86 -15.40 -15.91
CA THR A 108 16.25 -14.09 -15.60
C THR A 108 15.40 -14.12 -14.34
N GLY A 109 14.70 -15.22 -14.07
CA GLY A 109 13.92 -15.41 -12.84
C GLY A 109 14.80 -15.47 -11.60
N VAL A 110 15.91 -16.21 -11.65
CA VAL A 110 16.90 -16.29 -10.57
C VAL A 110 17.57 -14.93 -10.34
N VAL A 111 17.97 -14.23 -11.40
CA VAL A 111 18.56 -12.88 -11.30
C VAL A 111 17.56 -11.88 -10.72
N ALA A 112 16.30 -11.89 -11.17
CA ALA A 112 15.26 -11.02 -10.64
C ALA A 112 14.98 -11.32 -9.16
N LEU A 113 14.90 -12.60 -8.78
CA LEU A 113 14.75 -13.01 -7.38
C LEU A 113 15.93 -12.53 -6.53
N ALA A 114 17.16 -12.74 -6.99
CA ALA A 114 18.35 -12.26 -6.29
C ALA A 114 18.35 -10.74 -6.15
N ALA A 115 17.97 -9.99 -7.19
CA ALA A 115 17.84 -8.54 -7.15
C ALA A 115 16.78 -8.09 -6.13
N VAL A 116 15.63 -8.76 -6.08
CA VAL A 116 14.58 -8.51 -5.09
C VAL A 116 15.10 -8.75 -3.67
N VAL A 117 15.76 -9.89 -3.42
CA VAL A 117 16.33 -10.22 -2.10
C VAL A 117 17.37 -9.18 -1.67
N VAL A 118 18.27 -8.80 -2.57
CA VAL A 118 19.29 -7.77 -2.30
C VAL A 118 18.63 -6.41 -2.02
N PHE A 119 17.65 -6.02 -2.84
CA PHE A 119 16.90 -4.78 -2.64
C PHE A 119 16.24 -4.74 -1.25
N TYR A 120 15.52 -5.79 -0.86
CA TYR A 120 14.92 -5.86 0.48
C TYR A 120 15.98 -5.84 1.58
N GLY A 121 17.09 -6.56 1.43
CA GLY A 121 18.18 -6.54 2.40
C GLY A 121 18.78 -5.14 2.62
N LEU A 122 18.98 -4.39 1.53
CA LEU A 122 19.44 -3.00 1.58
C LEU A 122 18.38 -2.05 2.15
N LEU A 123 17.12 -2.24 1.76
CA LEU A 123 16.00 -1.44 2.21
C LEU A 123 15.79 -1.60 3.73
N PHE A 124 15.78 -2.81 4.27
CA PHE A 124 15.68 -3.04 5.70
C PHE A 124 16.85 -2.43 6.47
N LYS A 125 18.08 -2.51 5.95
CA LYS A 125 19.23 -1.84 6.55
C LYS A 125 19.05 -0.32 6.56
N SER A 126 18.61 0.26 5.44
CA SER A 126 18.36 1.70 5.31
C SER A 126 17.25 2.18 6.24
N VAL A 127 16.10 1.53 6.25
CA VAL A 127 14.95 1.88 7.08
C VAL A 127 15.29 1.73 8.57
N LYS A 128 16.05 0.70 8.96
CA LYS A 128 16.54 0.54 10.34
C LYS A 128 17.47 1.69 10.72
N TYR A 129 18.43 2.04 9.85
CA TYR A 129 19.35 3.16 10.05
C TYR A 129 18.62 4.50 10.19
N VAL A 130 17.71 4.82 9.26
CA VAL A 130 16.93 6.05 9.27
C VAL A 130 16.09 6.15 10.52
N GLY A 131 15.38 5.09 10.90
CA GLY A 131 14.53 5.18 12.08
C GLY A 131 15.29 5.14 13.41
N GLN A 132 16.56 4.71 13.46
CA GLN A 132 17.42 4.95 14.62
C GLN A 132 17.85 6.42 14.72
N ARG A 133 18.10 7.07 13.58
CA ARG A 133 18.60 8.45 13.53
C ARG A 133 17.51 9.52 13.62
N VAL A 134 16.37 9.26 12.98
CA VAL A 134 15.26 10.21 12.79
C VAL A 134 14.03 9.85 13.64
N GLY A 135 13.88 8.57 14.00
CA GLY A 135 12.74 8.10 14.81
C GLY A 135 12.53 8.86 16.13
N PRO A 136 13.58 9.15 16.93
CA PRO A 136 13.42 9.92 18.16
C PRO A 136 12.87 11.33 17.92
N ARG A 137 13.29 11.99 16.83
CA ARG A 137 12.81 13.33 16.47
C ARG A 137 11.35 13.32 16.02
N LEU A 138 10.94 12.30 15.26
CA LEU A 138 9.55 12.16 14.81
C LEU A 138 8.59 11.89 15.98
N GLN A 139 8.98 11.05 16.94
CA GLN A 139 8.20 10.81 18.15
C GLN A 139 8.07 12.06 19.03
N GLU A 140 9.12 12.89 19.08
CA GLU A 140 9.07 14.16 19.80
C GLU A 140 8.13 15.18 19.12
N MET A 141 8.12 15.23 17.78
CA MET A 141 7.17 16.03 17.01
C MET A 141 5.72 15.57 17.20
N GLU A 142 5.48 14.26 17.22
CA GLU A 142 4.15 13.68 17.45
C GLU A 142 3.63 14.00 18.85
N LYS A 143 4.47 13.88 19.90
CA LYS A 143 4.10 14.26 21.27
C LYS A 143 3.79 15.76 21.43
N ARG A 144 4.36 16.61 20.58
CA ARG A 144 4.15 18.07 20.56
C ARG A 144 3.05 18.51 19.59
N GLY A 145 2.48 17.58 18.81
CA GLY A 145 1.41 17.88 17.87
C GLY A 145 0.09 18.19 18.59
N PRO A 146 -0.81 18.98 17.97
CA PRO A 146 -2.15 19.19 18.48
C PRO A 146 -2.90 17.85 18.54
N ARG A 147 -3.58 17.60 19.67
CA ARG A 147 -4.44 16.43 19.90
C ARG A 147 -5.85 16.68 19.40
#